data_AF-A0A024TCR3-F1
#
_entry.id   AF-A0A024TCR3-F1
#
_cell.length_a   1.000
_cell.length_b   1.000
_cell.length_c   1.000
_cell.angle_alpha   90.00
_cell.angle_beta   90.00
_cell.angle_gamma   90.00
#
_symmetry.space_group_name_H-M   'P 1'
#
loop_
_entity.id
_entity.type
_entity.pdbx_description
1 polymer ?
#
loop_
_entity_poly.entity_id
_entity_poly.type
_entity_poly.pdbx_seq_one_letter_code
_entity_poly.pdbx_strand_id
1 'polypeptide(L)'
;MPRHETRPLLHRRVDLRSMEALDSAPPRPVARIVGRGEHVVDENGKVHEDTPIGSYNIRRTGGNWRKIYWDDLFHTIINTRTSRVIAGVFGAYAIVIFLFALCYRYVSVNDPTCNVGVTTIMEAYIFSVETIMTIGYGAPSNDIFYGGCGSMAVILTLESFSGIFLDAVCIGMFFVRFSRATTRACSIIFSNFAVIRKIRGDYYFMFQVCERRKHQLAEAHVRCYAVRHEFDVSKDGVAEETALFQTHHMRLQQPDDDIGAFLLMALPQVVVRTQWC
;
A
#
# COMPACT_ATOMS: atom_id res chain seq x y z
N MET A 1 28.72 31.58 -54.43
CA MET A 1 27.34 31.44 -53.91
C MET A 1 26.79 30.10 -54.40
N PRO A 2 25.98 29.36 -53.61
CA PRO A 2 24.94 29.81 -52.68
C PRO A 2 25.35 29.66 -51.19
N ARG A 3 25.18 30.67 -50.33
CA ARG A 3 23.97 31.21 -49.64
C ARG A 3 23.48 30.33 -48.49
N HIS A 4 23.94 30.70 -47.29
CA HIS A 4 23.38 30.29 -46.00
C HIS A 4 21.88 30.60 -45.93
N GLU A 5 21.10 29.60 -45.58
CA GLU A 5 19.68 29.72 -45.30
C GLU A 5 19.50 29.79 -43.77
N THR A 6 19.36 31.01 -43.25
CA THR A 6 18.99 31.26 -41.86
C THR A 6 17.53 30.87 -41.65
N ARG A 7 17.26 29.85 -40.83
CA ARG A 7 15.91 29.50 -40.38
C ARG A 7 15.32 30.67 -39.57
N PRO A 8 14.06 31.09 -39.82
CA PRO A 8 13.44 32.12 -39.00
C PRO A 8 13.12 31.56 -37.61
N LEU A 9 13.55 32.28 -36.57
CA LEU A 9 13.11 32.07 -35.20
C LEU A 9 11.60 32.28 -35.13
N LEU A 10 10.87 31.21 -34.82
CA LEU A 10 9.42 31.23 -34.62
C LEU A 10 9.13 32.01 -33.33
N HIS A 11 8.98 33.33 -33.48
CA HIS A 11 8.51 34.22 -32.43
C HIS A 11 7.01 33.94 -32.23
N ARG A 12 6.68 32.89 -31.47
CA ARG A 12 5.30 32.62 -31.04
C ARG A 12 4.93 33.73 -30.06
N ARG A 13 4.34 34.82 -30.57
CA ARG A 13 3.67 35.83 -29.75
C ARG A 13 2.61 35.10 -28.93
N VAL A 14 2.81 35.02 -27.61
CA VAL A 14 1.77 34.58 -26.68
C VAL A 14 0.74 35.70 -26.66
N ASP A 15 -0.44 35.44 -27.24
CA ASP A 15 -1.49 36.42 -27.40
C ASP A 15 -2.17 36.65 -26.03
N LEU A 16 -1.89 37.78 -25.38
CA LEU A 16 -2.35 38.09 -24.03
C LEU A 16 -3.89 38.10 -23.90
N ARG A 17 -4.61 38.39 -24.99
CA ARG A 17 -6.09 38.34 -25.02
C ARG A 17 -6.64 36.92 -24.91
N SER A 18 -5.87 35.92 -25.37
CA SER A 18 -6.24 34.52 -25.21
C SER A 18 -6.05 34.02 -23.77
N MET A 19 -5.17 34.67 -22.99
CA MET A 19 -5.01 34.40 -21.55
C MET A 19 -6.17 34.98 -20.73
N GLU A 20 -6.62 36.21 -21.04
CA GLU A 20 -7.79 36.81 -20.38
C GLU A 20 -9.07 36.00 -20.63
N ALA A 21 -9.22 35.40 -21.81
CA ALA A 21 -10.33 34.50 -22.12
C ALA A 21 -10.22 33.15 -21.37
N LEU A 22 -9.00 32.63 -21.18
CA LEU A 22 -8.74 31.41 -20.41
C LEU A 22 -9.00 31.59 -18.92
N ASP A 23 -8.76 32.79 -18.37
CA ASP A 23 -9.02 33.15 -16.97
C ASP A 23 -10.53 33.21 -16.64
N SER A 24 -11.39 33.34 -17.65
CA SER A 24 -12.85 33.44 -17.48
C SER A 24 -13.60 32.10 -17.50
N ALA A 25 -12.92 31.01 -17.91
CA ALA A 25 -13.51 29.68 -17.90
C ALA A 25 -13.38 29.06 -16.49
N PRO A 26 -14.40 28.36 -15.96
CA PRO A 26 -14.22 27.58 -14.75
C PRO A 26 -13.04 26.61 -14.98
N PRO A 27 -12.10 26.51 -14.03
CA PRO A 27 -10.90 25.69 -14.22
C PRO A 27 -11.34 24.26 -14.54
N ARG A 28 -11.03 23.79 -15.76
CA ARG A 28 -11.30 22.41 -16.14
C ARG A 28 -10.59 21.50 -15.13
N PRO A 29 -11.23 20.43 -14.63
CA PRO A 29 -10.60 19.53 -13.70
C PRO A 29 -9.39 18.89 -14.39
N VAL A 30 -8.20 19.38 -14.10
CA VAL A 30 -6.95 18.82 -14.62
C VAL A 30 -6.78 17.47 -13.95
N ALA A 31 -6.88 16.38 -14.73
CA ALA A 31 -6.60 15.05 -14.24
C ALA A 31 -5.18 15.03 -13.63
N ARG A 32 -5.09 14.81 -12.33
CA ARG A 32 -3.83 14.91 -11.57
C ARG A 32 -3.45 13.52 -11.07
N ILE A 33 -2.18 13.16 -11.24
CA ILE A 33 -1.64 11.86 -10.84
C ILE A 33 -1.52 11.73 -9.32
N VAL A 34 -1.17 12.80 -8.62
CA VAL A 34 -0.99 12.81 -7.16
C VAL A 34 -2.17 13.49 -6.49
N GLY A 35 -2.79 12.78 -5.55
CA GLY A 35 -3.86 13.30 -4.71
C GLY A 35 -3.37 14.42 -3.78
N ARG A 36 -4.23 15.42 -3.57
CA ARG A 36 -4.01 16.49 -2.61
C ARG A 36 -5.02 16.38 -1.46
N GLY A 37 -4.63 16.87 -0.29
CA GLY A 37 -5.50 16.96 0.88
C GLY A 37 -6.70 17.87 0.64
N GLU A 38 -7.79 17.60 1.37
CA GLU A 38 -8.95 18.49 1.39
C GLU A 38 -8.59 19.84 2.03
N HIS A 39 -9.31 20.89 1.65
CA HIS A 39 -9.17 22.22 2.21
C HIS A 39 -9.50 22.19 3.72
N VAL A 40 -8.49 22.40 4.57
CA VAL A 40 -8.69 22.57 6.01
C VAL A 40 -8.81 24.07 6.28
N VAL A 41 -10.01 24.51 6.66
CA VAL A 41 -10.26 25.87 7.13
C VAL A 41 -9.98 25.89 8.63
N ASP A 42 -8.95 26.63 9.03
CA ASP A 42 -8.63 26.82 10.45
C ASP A 42 -9.74 27.62 11.16
N GLU A 43 -9.84 27.56 12.49
CA GLU A 43 -10.82 28.34 13.27
C GLU A 43 -10.74 29.86 13.02
N ASN A 44 -9.59 30.34 12.53
CA ASN A 44 -9.34 31.72 12.15
C ASN A 44 -9.75 32.06 10.70
N GLY A 45 -10.50 31.18 10.01
CA GLY A 45 -10.92 31.36 8.62
C GLY A 45 -9.78 31.28 7.60
N LYS A 46 -8.58 30.84 8.02
CA LYS A 46 -7.42 30.71 7.15
C LYS A 46 -7.48 29.36 6.44
N VAL A 47 -7.62 29.38 5.13
CA VAL A 47 -7.55 28.17 4.30
C VAL A 47 -6.11 27.71 4.28
N HIS A 48 -5.80 26.56 4.88
CA HIS A 48 -4.51 25.92 4.68
C HIS A 48 -4.49 25.28 3.30
N GLU A 49 -3.53 25.71 2.49
CA GLU A 49 -3.37 25.30 1.10
C GLU A 49 -3.03 23.81 1.00
N ASP A 50 -3.62 23.17 -0.01
CA ASP A 50 -3.64 21.73 -0.21
C ASP A 50 -2.25 21.06 -0.11
N THR A 51 -1.99 20.37 0.99
CA THR A 51 -0.75 19.60 1.13
C THR A 51 -0.87 18.31 0.29
N PRO A 52 0.12 17.95 -0.54
CA PRO A 52 0.10 16.67 -1.26
C PRO A 52 0.12 15.51 -0.25
N ILE A 53 -0.86 14.61 -0.32
CA ILE A 53 -0.97 13.44 0.58
C ILE A 53 0.05 12.35 0.19
N GLY A 54 0.67 12.47 -1.00
CA GLY A 54 1.57 11.44 -1.53
C GLY A 54 0.84 10.17 -2.00
N SER A 55 -0.50 10.20 -2.05
CA SER A 55 -1.32 9.12 -2.64
C SER A 55 -1.47 9.32 -4.15
N TYR A 56 -1.45 8.22 -4.91
CA TYR A 56 -1.73 8.27 -6.34
C TYR A 56 -3.24 8.29 -6.59
N ASN A 57 -3.70 9.23 -7.41
CA ASN A 57 -5.07 9.29 -7.92
C ASN A 57 -5.19 8.51 -9.23
N ILE A 58 -4.84 7.21 -9.19
CA ILE A 58 -4.89 6.31 -10.35
C ILE A 58 -5.86 5.17 -10.02
N ARG A 59 -6.95 5.09 -10.77
CA ARG A 59 -7.87 3.95 -10.73
C ARG A 59 -7.56 3.04 -11.92
N ARG A 60 -7.12 1.83 -11.64
CA ARG A 60 -6.90 0.81 -12.68
C ARG A 60 -8.22 0.10 -12.97
N THR A 61 -8.59 -0.02 -14.24
CA THR A 61 -9.82 -0.67 -14.72
C THR A 61 -9.47 -1.73 -15.77
N GLY A 62 -10.33 -2.75 -15.91
CA GLY A 62 -10.09 -3.89 -16.81
C GLY A 62 -9.27 -5.05 -16.21
N GLY A 63 -9.43 -6.25 -16.77
CA GLY A 63 -8.75 -7.48 -16.32
C GLY A 63 -9.49 -8.29 -15.24
N ASN A 64 -9.11 -9.57 -15.10
CA ASN A 64 -9.63 -10.45 -14.05
C ASN A 64 -8.93 -10.15 -12.72
N TRP A 65 -9.37 -9.10 -12.03
CA TRP A 65 -8.84 -8.68 -10.73
C TRP A 65 -8.70 -9.83 -9.73
N ARG A 66 -9.72 -10.69 -9.65
CA ARG A 66 -9.71 -11.85 -8.74
C ARG A 66 -8.50 -12.74 -8.99
N LYS A 67 -8.21 -13.07 -10.25
CA LYS A 67 -7.09 -13.95 -10.61
C LYS A 67 -5.75 -13.38 -10.17
N ILE A 68 -5.51 -12.09 -10.44
CA ILE A 68 -4.26 -11.41 -10.08
C ILE A 68 -3.99 -11.45 -8.56
N TYR A 69 -5.02 -11.23 -7.74
CA TYR A 69 -4.88 -11.29 -6.28
C TYR A 69 -4.79 -12.72 -5.73
N TRP A 70 -5.40 -13.71 -6.40
CA TRP A 70 -5.31 -15.12 -6.00
C TRP A 70 -3.96 -15.76 -6.34
N ASP A 71 -3.37 -15.38 -7.47
CA ASP A 71 -2.05 -15.87 -7.89
C ASP A 71 -0.93 -15.36 -6.95
N ASP A 72 -1.17 -14.26 -6.24
CA ASP A 72 -0.24 -13.66 -5.28
C ASP A 72 -0.89 -13.47 -3.89
N LEU A 73 -1.19 -14.60 -3.26
CA LEU A 73 -1.84 -14.62 -1.95
C LEU A 73 -0.98 -13.94 -0.87
N PHE A 74 0.35 -14.12 -0.91
CA PHE A 74 1.26 -13.57 0.09
C PHE A 74 1.24 -12.03 0.08
N HIS A 75 1.43 -11.39 -1.08
CA HIS A 75 1.42 -9.94 -1.14
C HIS A 75 0.01 -9.36 -0.92
N THR A 76 -1.04 -10.10 -1.32
CA THR A 76 -2.44 -9.72 -1.04
C THR A 76 -2.74 -9.72 0.46
N ILE A 77 -2.37 -10.78 1.18
CA ILE A 77 -2.57 -10.89 2.62
C ILE A 77 -1.82 -9.78 3.32
N ILE A 78 -0.60 -9.43 2.92
CA ILE A 78 0.23 -8.40 3.56
C ILE A 78 -0.27 -6.98 3.29
N ASN A 79 -0.83 -6.71 2.10
CA ASN A 79 -1.27 -5.36 1.75
C ASN A 79 -2.72 -5.04 2.14
N THR A 80 -3.45 -6.03 2.65
CA THR A 80 -4.82 -5.83 3.15
C THR A 80 -4.84 -5.01 4.45
N ARG A 81 -6.00 -4.42 4.79
CA ARG A 81 -6.20 -3.72 6.08
C ARG A 81 -6.04 -4.68 7.26
N THR A 82 -5.36 -4.24 8.32
CA THR A 82 -5.05 -5.05 9.51
C THR A 82 -6.30 -5.68 10.14
N SER A 83 -7.40 -4.94 10.24
CA SER A 83 -8.66 -5.45 10.81
C SER A 83 -9.22 -6.66 10.05
N ARG A 84 -9.16 -6.65 8.72
CA ARG A 84 -9.62 -7.77 7.89
C ARG A 84 -8.74 -9.00 8.05
N VAL A 85 -7.45 -8.78 8.27
CA VAL A 85 -6.50 -9.86 8.48
C VAL A 85 -6.69 -10.51 9.85
N ILE A 86 -6.89 -9.71 10.89
CA ILE A 86 -7.24 -10.22 12.23
C ILE A 86 -8.54 -11.01 12.16
N ALA A 87 -9.57 -10.48 11.48
CA ALA A 87 -10.83 -11.19 11.27
C ALA A 87 -10.65 -12.49 10.47
N GLY A 88 -9.78 -12.50 9.45
CA GLY A 88 -9.46 -13.69 8.66
C GLY A 88 -8.77 -14.77 9.49
N VAL A 89 -7.81 -14.41 10.34
CA VAL A 89 -7.16 -15.32 11.29
C VAL A 89 -8.17 -15.91 12.27
N PHE A 90 -8.98 -15.06 12.89
CA PHE A 90 -10.03 -15.51 13.82
C PHE A 90 -11.00 -16.48 13.13
N GLY A 91 -11.42 -16.15 11.90
CA GLY A 91 -12.24 -17.03 11.07
C GLY A 91 -11.56 -18.36 10.75
N ALA A 92 -10.26 -18.36 10.45
CA ALA A 92 -9.50 -19.58 10.20
C ALA A 92 -9.44 -20.50 11.43
N TYR A 93 -9.13 -19.96 12.62
CA TYR A 93 -9.20 -20.73 13.87
C TYR A 93 -10.60 -21.27 14.12
N ALA A 94 -11.63 -20.42 13.99
CA ALA A 94 -13.01 -20.84 14.21
C ALA A 94 -13.43 -21.97 13.26
N ILE A 95 -13.01 -21.94 11.99
CA ILE A 95 -13.26 -23.02 11.02
C ILE A 95 -12.54 -24.30 11.45
N VAL A 96 -11.26 -24.23 11.79
CA VAL A 96 -10.48 -25.41 12.20
C VAL A 96 -11.06 -26.03 13.47
N ILE A 97 -11.35 -25.22 14.49
CA ILE A 97 -12.01 -25.65 15.73
C ILE A 97 -13.35 -26.31 15.43
N PHE A 98 -14.18 -25.69 14.58
CA PHE A 98 -15.48 -26.26 14.25
C PHE A 98 -15.36 -27.60 13.49
N LEU A 99 -14.39 -27.73 12.59
CA LEU A 99 -14.13 -28.99 11.88
C LEU A 99 -13.70 -30.10 12.84
N PHE A 100 -12.78 -29.82 13.77
CA PHE A 100 -12.35 -30.81 14.77
C PHE A 100 -13.45 -31.13 15.78
N ALA A 101 -14.28 -30.16 16.19
CA ALA A 101 -15.47 -30.39 16.99
C ALA A 101 -16.44 -31.39 16.32
N LEU A 102 -16.64 -31.29 15.01
CA LEU A 102 -17.44 -32.27 14.26
C LEU A 102 -16.79 -33.66 14.24
N CYS A 103 -15.46 -33.73 14.10
CA CYS A 103 -14.72 -35.00 14.19
C CYS A 103 -14.87 -35.66 15.57
N TYR A 104 -14.75 -34.90 16.67
CA TYR A 104 -14.97 -35.40 18.03
C TYR A 104 -16.40 -35.88 18.24
N ARG A 105 -17.38 -35.12 17.76
CA ARG A 105 -18.78 -35.51 17.81
C ARG A 105 -19.04 -36.79 17.01
N TYR A 106 -18.44 -36.91 15.83
CA TYR A 106 -18.56 -38.10 14.98
C TYR A 106 -18.01 -39.35 15.67
N VAL A 107 -16.81 -39.28 16.25
CA VAL A 107 -16.22 -40.41 17.00
C VAL A 107 -17.05 -40.74 18.23
N SER A 108 -17.51 -39.73 18.97
CA SER A 108 -18.34 -39.95 20.16
C SER A 108 -19.69 -40.63 19.88
N VAL A 109 -20.24 -40.51 18.67
CA VAL A 109 -21.51 -41.18 18.27
C VAL A 109 -21.24 -42.60 17.77
N ASN A 110 -20.24 -42.76 16.92
CA ASN A 110 -20.02 -44.01 16.20
C ASN A 110 -19.22 -45.03 16.99
N ASP A 111 -18.41 -44.57 17.94
CA ASP A 111 -17.57 -45.45 18.74
C ASP A 111 -17.74 -45.17 20.25
N PRO A 112 -18.77 -45.77 20.88
CA PRO A 112 -19.03 -45.60 22.30
C PRO A 112 -17.91 -46.19 23.18
N THR A 113 -17.04 -47.05 22.63
CA THR A 113 -15.91 -47.64 23.37
C THR A 113 -14.83 -46.61 23.70
N CYS A 114 -14.74 -45.54 22.89
CA CYS A 114 -13.77 -44.46 23.09
C CYS A 114 -14.16 -43.50 24.24
N ASN A 115 -15.34 -43.68 24.86
CA ASN A 115 -15.80 -42.94 26.03
C ASN A 115 -15.47 -41.43 26.01
N VAL A 116 -15.72 -40.77 24.89
CA VAL A 116 -15.33 -39.35 24.68
C VAL A 116 -16.11 -38.41 25.59
N GLY A 117 -17.34 -38.78 25.97
CA GLY A 117 -18.17 -38.02 26.92
C GLY A 117 -18.85 -36.78 26.34
N VAL A 118 -18.79 -36.58 25.02
CA VAL A 118 -19.34 -35.38 24.36
C VAL A 118 -20.73 -35.66 23.80
N THR A 119 -21.74 -35.00 24.37
CA THR A 119 -23.15 -35.21 24.00
C THR A 119 -23.66 -34.17 23.01
N THR A 120 -23.27 -32.91 23.20
CA THR A 120 -23.72 -31.78 22.37
C THR A 120 -22.62 -31.27 21.44
N ILE A 121 -23.01 -30.61 20.34
CA ILE A 121 -22.04 -29.97 19.43
C ILE A 121 -21.27 -28.84 20.14
N MET A 122 -21.92 -28.14 21.08
CA MET A 122 -21.28 -27.09 21.86
C MET A 122 -20.23 -27.64 22.83
N GLU A 123 -20.48 -28.79 23.47
CA GLU A 123 -19.46 -29.50 24.26
C GLU A 123 -18.27 -29.90 23.38
N ALA A 124 -18.53 -30.41 22.17
CA ALA A 124 -17.48 -30.79 21.22
C ALA A 124 -16.63 -29.57 20.80
N TYR A 125 -17.30 -28.43 20.58
CA TYR A 125 -16.66 -27.18 20.24
C TYR A 125 -15.78 -26.66 21.38
N ILE A 126 -16.30 -26.63 22.61
CA ILE A 126 -15.54 -26.23 23.79
C ILE A 126 -14.32 -27.15 23.97
N PHE A 127 -14.48 -28.45 23.81
CA PHE A 127 -13.38 -29.41 23.90
C PHE A 127 -12.30 -29.18 22.82
N SER A 128 -12.70 -28.91 21.57
CA SER A 128 -11.75 -28.55 20.50
C SER A 128 -11.04 -27.22 20.79
N VAL A 129 -11.75 -26.20 21.29
CA VAL A 129 -11.13 -24.93 21.73
C VAL A 129 -10.08 -25.19 22.81
N GLU A 130 -10.42 -25.97 23.83
CA GLU A 130 -9.51 -26.28 24.94
C GLU A 130 -8.26 -27.03 24.48
N THR A 131 -8.41 -27.90 23.48
CA THR A 131 -7.33 -28.71 22.93
C THR A 131 -6.41 -27.86 22.06
N ILE A 132 -6.93 -27.19 21.04
CA ILE A 132 -6.11 -26.43 20.09
C ILE A 132 -5.45 -25.19 20.73
N MET A 133 -6.13 -24.55 21.69
CA MET A 133 -5.58 -23.40 22.43
C MET A 133 -4.73 -23.84 23.62
N THR A 134 -4.57 -25.15 23.85
CA THR A 134 -3.79 -25.73 24.95
C THR A 134 -4.23 -25.25 26.34
N ILE A 135 -5.53 -24.99 26.51
CA ILE A 135 -6.12 -24.61 27.80
C ILE A 135 -6.19 -25.83 28.71
N GLY A 136 -6.71 -26.95 28.19
CA GLY A 136 -6.70 -28.27 28.84
C GLY A 136 -7.41 -28.32 30.19
N TYR A 137 -8.69 -27.94 30.27
CA TYR A 137 -9.44 -28.04 31.55
C TYR A 137 -9.74 -29.48 31.96
N GLY A 138 -9.72 -30.44 31.03
CA GLY A 138 -9.82 -31.87 31.31
C GLY A 138 -10.49 -32.65 30.19
N ALA A 139 -10.62 -33.97 30.38
CA ALA A 139 -11.43 -34.79 29.48
C ALA A 139 -12.93 -34.56 29.75
N PRO A 140 -13.79 -34.51 28.72
CA PRO A 140 -15.24 -34.40 28.92
C PRO A 140 -15.86 -35.60 29.65
N SER A 141 -15.17 -36.75 29.64
CA SER A 141 -15.52 -37.95 30.39
C SER A 141 -14.58 -38.16 31.59
N ASN A 142 -14.96 -39.09 32.47
CA ASN A 142 -14.13 -39.52 33.59
C ASN A 142 -12.87 -40.33 33.17
N ASP A 143 -12.65 -40.53 31.87
CA ASP A 143 -11.50 -41.27 31.34
C ASP A 143 -10.66 -40.37 30.42
N ILE A 144 -9.48 -40.00 30.92
CA ILE A 144 -8.52 -39.10 30.25
C ILE A 144 -7.88 -39.80 29.03
N PHE A 145 -7.89 -41.13 28.98
CA PHE A 145 -7.29 -41.91 27.89
C PHE A 145 -8.31 -42.36 26.85
N TYR A 146 -9.57 -41.96 26.97
CA TYR A 146 -10.63 -42.23 25.98
C TYR A 146 -10.70 -43.73 25.61
N GLY A 147 -10.66 -44.62 26.61
CA GLY A 147 -10.70 -46.07 26.41
C GLY A 147 -9.50 -46.66 25.66
N GLY A 148 -8.39 -45.92 25.49
CA GLY A 148 -7.24 -46.34 24.68
C GLY A 148 -7.53 -46.31 23.18
N CYS A 149 -8.53 -45.53 22.76
CA CYS A 149 -9.01 -45.50 21.40
C CYS A 149 -8.06 -44.78 20.43
N GLY A 150 -7.57 -45.51 19.43
CA GLY A 150 -6.60 -44.99 18.45
C GLY A 150 -7.15 -43.86 17.57
N SER A 151 -8.46 -43.82 17.30
CA SER A 151 -9.07 -42.76 16.50
C SER A 151 -9.00 -41.39 17.20
N MET A 152 -9.23 -41.34 18.52
CA MET A 152 -9.07 -40.12 19.31
C MET A 152 -7.61 -39.66 19.36
N ALA A 153 -6.66 -40.58 19.52
CA ALA A 153 -5.24 -40.25 19.51
C ALA A 153 -4.81 -39.60 18.18
N VAL A 154 -5.30 -40.10 17.04
CA VAL A 154 -5.02 -39.53 15.71
C VAL A 154 -5.65 -38.15 15.57
N ILE A 155 -6.91 -37.95 15.97
CA ILE A 155 -7.59 -36.66 15.86
C ILE A 155 -6.91 -35.59 16.74
N LEU A 156 -6.60 -35.91 18.01
CA LEU A 156 -5.89 -35.01 18.92
C LEU A 156 -4.52 -34.60 18.36
N THR A 157 -3.80 -35.56 17.78
CA THR A 157 -2.49 -35.31 17.17
C THR A 157 -2.60 -34.39 15.96
N LEU A 158 -3.58 -34.64 15.07
CA LEU A 158 -3.82 -33.80 13.90
C LEU A 158 -4.30 -32.38 14.27
N GLU A 159 -5.13 -32.25 15.31
CA GLU A 159 -5.55 -30.96 15.83
C GLU A 159 -4.35 -30.18 16.38
N SER A 160 -3.49 -30.84 17.15
CA SER A 160 -2.27 -30.24 17.71
C SER A 160 -1.33 -29.73 16.60
N PHE A 161 -1.08 -30.52 15.56
CA PHE A 161 -0.28 -30.07 14.41
C PHE A 161 -0.93 -28.90 13.65
N SER A 162 -2.26 -28.93 13.51
CA SER A 162 -3.01 -27.84 12.86
C SER A 162 -2.92 -26.55 13.66
N GLY A 163 -3.02 -26.63 14.99
CA GLY A 163 -2.84 -25.49 15.91
C GLY A 163 -1.45 -24.87 15.78
N ILE A 164 -0.39 -25.68 15.89
CA ILE A 164 1.00 -25.22 15.75
C ILE A 164 1.23 -24.55 14.38
N PHE A 165 0.67 -25.13 13.31
CA PHE A 165 0.79 -24.57 11.96
C PHE A 165 0.10 -23.21 11.85
N LEU A 166 -1.13 -23.08 12.38
CA LEU A 166 -1.87 -21.81 12.40
C LEU A 166 -1.14 -20.76 13.24
N ASP A 167 -0.63 -21.11 14.41
CA ASP A 167 0.15 -20.21 15.28
C ASP A 167 1.39 -19.68 14.55
N ALA A 168 2.14 -20.57 13.89
CA ALA A 168 3.33 -20.19 13.13
C ALA A 168 3.01 -19.21 12.00
N VAL A 169 1.95 -19.46 11.23
CA VAL A 169 1.49 -18.56 10.17
C VAL A 169 1.04 -17.22 10.75
N CYS A 170 0.29 -17.22 11.85
CA CYS A 170 -0.20 -16.01 12.49
C CYS A 170 0.95 -15.14 12.99
N ILE A 171 1.89 -15.71 13.74
CA ILE A 171 3.06 -15.00 14.25
C ILE A 171 3.90 -14.46 13.09
N GLY A 172 4.19 -15.28 12.07
CA GLY A 172 4.95 -14.84 10.90
C GLY A 172 4.28 -13.67 10.17
N MET A 173 2.96 -13.74 10.01
CA MET A 173 2.20 -12.66 9.37
C MET A 173 2.19 -11.38 10.21
N PHE A 174 2.01 -11.47 11.52
CA PHE A 174 2.08 -10.31 12.42
C PHE A 174 3.48 -9.71 12.44
N PHE A 175 4.53 -10.54 12.47
CA PHE A 175 5.91 -10.09 12.41
C PHE A 175 6.19 -9.30 11.12
N VAL A 176 5.82 -9.85 9.96
CA VAL A 176 5.98 -9.14 8.67
C VAL A 176 5.21 -7.82 8.69
N ARG A 177 3.97 -7.82 9.19
CA ARG A 177 3.13 -6.62 9.32
C ARG A 177 3.75 -5.54 10.20
N PHE A 178 4.25 -5.88 11.37
CA PHE A 178 4.91 -4.93 12.27
C PHE A 178 6.27 -4.47 11.76
N SER A 179 6.97 -5.32 11.01
CA SER A 179 8.23 -4.96 10.36
C SER A 179 8.05 -3.98 9.20
N ARG A 180 6.83 -3.86 8.63
CA ARG A 180 6.56 -2.92 7.54
C ARG A 180 6.72 -1.48 8.01
N ALA A 181 7.71 -0.80 7.46
CA ALA A 181 8.01 0.59 7.69
C ALA A 181 7.06 1.58 6.97
N THR A 182 5.81 1.21 6.66
CA THR A 182 4.89 2.09 5.91
C THR A 182 4.59 3.41 6.62
N THR A 183 4.72 3.45 7.95
CA THR A 183 4.61 4.68 8.74
C THR A 183 5.82 5.63 8.58
N ARG A 184 6.96 5.15 8.08
CA ARG A 184 8.14 5.99 7.80
C ARG A 184 7.95 6.86 6.55
N ALA A 185 7.15 6.44 5.59
CA ALA A 185 6.85 7.29 4.44
C ALA A 185 6.13 8.59 4.86
N CYS A 186 5.33 8.54 5.92
CA CYS A 186 4.61 9.70 6.47
C CYS A 186 5.50 10.65 7.30
N SER A 187 6.73 10.26 7.61
CA SER A 187 7.65 11.11 8.37
C SER A 187 8.54 11.98 7.48
N ILE A 188 8.64 11.63 6.18
CA ILE A 188 9.28 12.45 5.16
C ILE A 188 8.31 13.54 4.71
N ILE A 189 8.75 14.78 4.78
CA ILE A 189 7.99 15.97 4.35
C ILE A 189 8.71 16.66 3.21
N PHE A 190 7.93 17.21 2.28
CA PHE A 190 8.40 18.02 1.17
C PHE A 190 7.98 19.48 1.37
N SER A 191 8.71 20.42 0.76
CA SER A 191 8.26 21.81 0.71
C SER A 191 6.93 21.94 -0.05
N ASN A 192 6.04 22.79 0.45
CA ASN A 192 4.74 23.05 -0.19
C ASN A 192 4.89 23.62 -1.61
N PHE A 193 5.95 24.39 -1.84
CA PHE A 193 6.26 24.99 -3.13
C PHE A 193 7.64 24.53 -3.61
N ALA A 194 7.74 24.30 -4.92
CA ALA A 194 9.01 24.23 -5.63
C ALA A 194 9.27 25.58 -6.29
N VAL A 195 10.53 26.00 -6.35
CA VAL A 195 10.93 27.30 -6.88
C VAL A 195 11.83 27.13 -8.10
N ILE A 196 11.66 27.99 -9.10
CA ILE A 196 12.56 28.09 -10.24
C ILE A 196 13.32 29.42 -10.08
N ARG A 197 14.65 29.34 -9.96
CA ARG A 197 15.52 30.52 -9.84
C ARG A 197 16.53 30.55 -10.97
N LYS A 198 16.76 31.75 -11.52
CA LYS A 198 17.88 31.98 -12.43
C LYS A 198 19.14 32.32 -11.64
N ILE A 199 20.21 31.53 -11.78
CA ILE A 199 21.50 31.76 -11.13
C ILE A 199 22.57 31.72 -12.22
N ARG A 200 23.35 32.80 -12.37
CA ARG A 200 24.46 32.90 -13.35
C ARG A 200 24.08 32.59 -14.81
N GLY A 201 22.83 32.84 -15.19
CA GLY A 201 22.34 32.61 -16.55
C GLY A 201 21.46 31.37 -16.71
N ASP A 202 21.59 30.39 -15.80
CA ASP A 202 20.88 29.12 -15.88
C ASP A 202 19.68 29.06 -14.93
N TYR A 203 18.68 28.27 -15.30
CA TYR A 203 17.50 28.03 -14.46
C TYR A 203 17.68 26.78 -13.60
N TYR A 204 17.39 26.93 -12.32
CA TYR A 204 17.47 25.92 -11.28
C TYR A 204 16.08 25.67 -10.73
N PHE A 205 15.60 24.44 -10.86
CA PHE A 205 14.40 23.95 -10.20
C PHE A 205 14.79 23.35 -8.85
N MET A 206 14.19 23.85 -7.76
CA MET A 206 14.58 23.50 -6.40
C MET A 206 13.35 23.22 -5.52
N PHE A 207 13.47 22.22 -4.66
CA PHE A 207 12.50 21.93 -3.60
C PHE A 207 13.23 21.38 -2.37
N GLN A 208 12.60 21.43 -1.20
CA GLN A 208 13.19 20.92 0.03
C GLN A 208 12.54 19.61 0.45
N VAL A 209 13.35 18.75 1.07
CA VAL A 209 12.91 17.50 1.67
C VAL A 209 13.52 17.37 3.07
N CYS A 210 12.75 16.86 4.02
CA CYS A 210 13.19 16.71 5.41
C CYS A 210 12.56 15.46 6.03
N GLU A 211 13.30 14.80 6.94
CA GLU A 211 12.79 13.73 7.79
C GLU A 211 12.40 14.33 9.14
N ARG A 212 11.12 14.21 9.51
CA ARG A 212 10.59 14.77 10.75
C ARG A 212 10.96 13.94 11.97
N ARG A 213 11.28 12.65 11.81
CA ARG A 213 11.60 11.73 12.91
C ARG A 213 13.07 11.86 13.31
N LYS A 214 13.35 11.66 14.61
CA LYS A 214 14.72 11.68 15.17
C LYS A 214 15.64 10.60 14.58
N HIS A 215 15.09 9.46 14.17
CA HIS A 215 15.88 8.36 13.62
C HIS A 215 16.13 8.59 12.13
N GLN A 216 17.41 8.62 11.75
CA GLN A 216 17.83 8.90 10.38
C GLN A 216 17.45 7.76 9.42
N LEU A 217 17.14 8.15 8.18
CA LEU A 217 16.94 7.23 7.07
C LEU A 217 18.32 6.92 6.45
N ALA A 218 18.75 5.67 6.52
CA ALA A 218 19.96 5.21 5.85
C ALA A 218 19.74 5.16 4.33
N GLU A 219 20.77 5.53 3.56
CA GLU A 219 20.77 5.46 2.09
C GLU A 219 19.57 6.17 1.44
N ALA A 220 19.20 7.34 1.98
CA ALA A 220 18.08 8.11 1.45
C ALA A 220 18.39 8.60 0.03
N HIS A 221 17.57 8.19 -0.93
CA HIS A 221 17.69 8.56 -2.34
C HIS A 221 16.41 9.29 -2.79
N VAL A 222 16.56 10.32 -3.62
CA VAL A 222 15.43 11.04 -4.22
C VAL A 222 15.45 10.86 -5.74
N ARG A 223 14.28 10.67 -6.35
CA ARG A 223 14.13 10.63 -7.81
C ARG A 223 13.02 11.59 -8.20
N CYS A 224 13.20 12.28 -9.31
CA CYS A 224 12.22 13.25 -9.79
C CYS A 224 11.74 12.86 -11.20
N TYR A 225 10.45 12.99 -11.43
CA TYR A 225 9.81 12.67 -12.71
C TYR A 225 8.91 13.84 -13.12
N ALA A 226 9.07 14.32 -14.34
CA ALA A 226 8.17 15.28 -14.96
C ALA A 226 7.09 14.51 -15.70
N VAL A 227 5.83 14.73 -15.35
CA VAL A 227 4.70 14.13 -16.07
C VAL A 227 4.07 15.19 -16.94
N ARG A 228 4.08 14.97 -18.25
CA ARG A 228 3.45 15.84 -19.24
C ARG A 228 2.12 15.23 -19.66
N HIS A 229 1.09 16.07 -19.70
CA HIS A 229 -0.21 15.69 -20.26
C HIS A 229 -0.19 16.07 -21.74
N GLU A 230 -0.30 15.07 -22.61
CA GLU A 230 -0.48 15.27 -24.04
C GLU A 230 -1.93 14.95 -24.38
N PHE A 231 -2.59 15.88 -25.07
CA PHE A 231 -3.95 15.71 -25.55
C PHE A 231 -3.85 15.41 -27.04
N ASP A 232 -4.16 14.18 -27.43
CA ASP A 232 -4.36 13.86 -28.84
C ASP A 232 -5.75 14.32 -29.25
N VAL A 233 -5.81 15.31 -30.13
CA VAL A 233 -7.06 15.67 -30.82
C VAL A 233 -7.25 14.65 -31.92
N SER A 234 -8.06 13.62 -31.65
CA SER A 234 -8.48 12.65 -32.67
C SER A 234 -9.06 13.39 -33.88
N LYS A 235 -8.53 13.11 -35.08
CA LYS A 235 -8.86 13.79 -36.34
C LYS A 235 -10.27 13.46 -36.87
N ASP A 236 -11.00 12.55 -36.23
CA ASP A 236 -12.23 11.98 -36.78
C ASP A 236 -13.54 12.47 -36.12
N GLY A 237 -13.54 13.65 -35.50
CA GLY A 237 -14.77 14.32 -35.04
C GLY A 237 -15.50 13.67 -33.86
N VAL A 238 -15.06 12.48 -33.42
CA VAL A 238 -15.45 11.88 -32.14
C VAL A 238 -14.36 12.24 -31.14
N ALA A 239 -14.62 13.30 -30.36
CA ALA A 239 -13.69 13.82 -29.36
C ALA A 239 -13.58 12.86 -28.16
N GLU A 240 -12.84 11.76 -28.32
CA GLU A 240 -12.34 11.01 -27.17
C GLU A 240 -11.02 11.67 -26.74
N GLU A 241 -11.12 12.68 -25.85
CA GLU A 241 -9.96 13.32 -25.21
C GLU A 241 -9.22 12.29 -24.35
N THR A 242 -8.38 11.47 -24.97
CA THR A 242 -7.46 10.58 -24.27
C THR A 242 -6.24 11.39 -23.86
N ALA A 243 -6.21 11.83 -22.60
CA ALA A 243 -5.01 12.44 -22.03
C ALA A 243 -3.93 11.36 -21.87
N LEU A 244 -2.91 11.42 -22.71
CA LEU A 244 -1.71 10.59 -22.59
C LEU A 244 -0.80 11.22 -21.53
N PHE A 245 -0.50 10.47 -20.47
CA PHE A 245 0.46 10.87 -19.45
C PHE A 245 1.85 10.34 -19.83
N GLN A 246 2.74 11.22 -20.30
CA GLN A 246 4.12 10.84 -20.58
C GLN A 246 5.03 11.23 -19.41
N THR A 247 5.72 10.25 -18.84
CA THR A 247 6.68 10.47 -17.75
C THR A 247 8.10 10.65 -18.32
N HIS A 248 8.80 11.66 -17.83
CA HIS A 248 10.20 11.94 -18.18
C HIS A 248 11.04 11.96 -16.91
N HIS A 249 12.12 11.18 -16.87
CA HIS A 249 13.05 11.19 -15.76
C HIS A 249 13.76 12.56 -15.67
N MET A 250 13.83 13.13 -14.48
CA MET A 250 14.53 14.36 -14.20
C MET A 250 15.84 14.05 -13.50
N ARG A 251 16.97 14.28 -14.18
CA ARG A 251 18.30 14.14 -13.56
C ARG A 251 18.52 15.26 -12.55
N LEU A 252 18.93 14.87 -11.34
CA LEU A 252 19.24 15.77 -10.23
C LEU A 252 20.75 16.00 -10.17
N GLN A 253 21.12 17.24 -9.84
CA GLN A 253 22.51 17.63 -9.65
C GLN A 253 22.88 17.66 -8.16
N GLN A 254 21.89 17.85 -7.29
CA GLN A 254 22.04 17.75 -5.84
C GLN A 254 20.81 17.04 -5.25
N PRO A 255 20.93 15.84 -4.68
CA PRO A 255 22.11 14.97 -4.76
C PRO A 255 22.43 14.60 -6.22
N ASP A 256 23.70 14.31 -6.51
CA ASP A 256 24.16 13.97 -7.86
C ASP A 256 23.70 12.54 -8.22
N ASP A 257 22.80 12.46 -9.21
CA ASP A 257 22.23 11.19 -9.70
C ASP A 257 23.26 10.31 -10.43
N ASP A 258 24.31 10.88 -11.02
CA ASP A 258 25.27 10.12 -11.85
C ASP A 258 26.17 9.23 -11.00
N ILE A 259 26.45 9.66 -9.77
CA ILE A 259 27.17 8.89 -8.77
C ILE A 259 26.25 8.18 -7.78
N GLY A 260 24.92 8.36 -7.90
CA GLY A 260 23.93 7.79 -6.99
C GLY A 260 24.06 8.33 -5.56
N ALA A 261 24.34 9.62 -5.40
CA ALA A 261 24.58 10.23 -4.10
C ALA A 261 23.36 10.14 -3.16
N PHE A 262 23.63 9.88 -1.89
CA PHE A 262 22.59 9.82 -0.85
C PHE A 262 22.37 11.18 -0.18
N LEU A 263 21.15 11.40 0.29
CA LEU A 263 20.75 12.53 1.11
C LEU A 263 21.08 12.26 2.58
N LEU A 264 21.78 13.19 3.24
CA LEU A 264 21.88 13.20 4.70
C LEU A 264 20.66 13.92 5.29
N MET A 265 19.59 13.17 5.54
CA MET A 265 18.30 13.68 6.03
C MET A 265 18.32 14.06 7.54
N ALA A 266 19.49 14.34 8.12
CA ALA A 266 19.61 14.86 9.49
C ALA A 266 19.18 16.33 9.60
N LEU A 267 19.23 17.05 8.49
CA LEU A 267 18.82 18.44 8.31
C LEU A 267 17.94 18.54 7.06
N PRO A 268 17.11 19.58 6.91
CA PRO A 268 16.40 19.85 5.66
C PRO A 268 17.39 19.95 4.49
N GLN A 269 17.18 19.13 3.46
CA GLN A 269 18.03 19.09 2.26
C GLN A 269 17.34 19.80 1.10
N VAL A 270 18.10 20.58 0.33
CA VAL A 270 17.61 21.21 -0.90
C VAL A 270 17.96 20.29 -2.06
N VAL A 271 16.94 19.84 -2.79
CA VAL A 271 17.09 19.06 -4.02
C VAL A 271 17.08 20.02 -5.21
N VAL A 272 18.05 19.87 -6.10
CA VAL A 272 18.29 20.81 -7.19
C VAL A 272 18.41 20.09 -8.53
N ARG A 273 17.69 20.62 -9.52
CA ARG A 273 17.85 20.28 -10.93
C ARG A 273 18.20 21.53 -11.75
N THR A 274 19.16 21.40 -12.66
CA THR A 274 19.46 22.39 -13.69
C THR A 274 18.82 22.01 -15.03
N GLN A 275 18.56 23.01 -15.88
CA GLN A 275 17.99 22.81 -17.22
C GLN A 275 18.98 22.25 -18.26
N TRP A 276 20.24 21.99 -17.91
CA TRP A 276 21.28 21.60 -18.86
C TRP A 276 21.98 20.30 -18.47
N CYS A 277 21.39 19.18 -18.90
CA CYS A 277 22.03 17.99 -19.47
C CYS A 277 20.92 17.04 -19.97
#